data_AF-R6CYQ9-F1
#
_entry.id   AF-R6CYQ9-F1
#
_cell.length_a   1.000
_cell.length_b   1.000
_cell.length_c   1.000
_cell.angle_alpha   90.00
_cell.angle_beta   90.00
_cell.angle_gamma   90.00
#
_symmetry.space_group_name_H-M   'P 1'
#
loop_
_entity.id
_entity.type
_entity.pdbx_description
1 polymer ?
#
loop_
_entity_poly.entity_id
_entity_poly.type
_entity_poly.pdbx_seq_one_letter_code
_entity_poly.pdbx_strand_id
1 'polypeptide(L)'
;MNTGGYVSDSTGEADELQAIMDDYNDMYGTSFTTENFRAYYDDINLRMKKKKADMKPLDLCLVVGMFLTGFDSKKLNTLYVDKNMEYHGLLQAFSRTNRVLNEKKRFGKVVCFRDLKSKVDESIKLFSNSNNLEDIVRPPFEDVKKEYQELTKGFLLRYPDPHSVDYLQSENDKKRFILAFRDIIKKHAEIQIYDEFEEDAPDLGMTEQQFMDFRSKYLDIYETFAAKGTEQPTGYQMPEDEPTMVGEPGLDEDDTTGLGDVDFCLELLHSDIINVAYILELIADLDPYSGDYEERRKSIIDTMIKDAELRSKAKLIDGFIRKNVDDDRDSFMARKQKADGTSDLEERLNNYIVTERNNAVNALAKEEDLDASVLNHYLSEYDYLQKEQPEIIQEALKGKHLGLIKKRKALARIMDRLRSIIKVFNWE
;
A
#
# COMPACT_ATOMS: atom_id res chain seq x y z
N MET A 1 -72.08 3.92 -21.43
CA MET A 1 -71.73 4.08 -20.01
C MET A 1 -70.80 2.94 -19.66
N ASN A 2 -69.49 3.21 -19.61
CA ASN A 2 -68.47 2.23 -19.28
C ASN A 2 -68.01 2.56 -17.86
N THR A 3 -68.37 1.75 -16.88
CA THR A 3 -67.97 1.92 -15.47
C THR A 3 -66.65 1.22 -15.24
N GLY A 4 -65.70 1.97 -14.67
CA GLY A 4 -64.28 1.66 -14.59
C GLY A 4 -63.94 0.38 -13.84
N GLY A 5 -62.94 -0.31 -14.37
CA GLY A 5 -62.11 -1.23 -13.61
C GLY A 5 -61.17 -0.44 -12.70
N TYR A 6 -61.10 -0.86 -11.44
CA TYR A 6 -60.06 -0.46 -10.51
C TYR A 6 -58.70 -0.91 -11.07
N VAL A 7 -57.86 0.05 -11.44
CA VAL A 7 -56.43 -0.18 -11.68
C VAL A 7 -55.75 -0.16 -10.32
N SER A 8 -55.01 -1.23 -10.03
CA SER A 8 -54.22 -1.41 -8.82
C SER A 8 -53.01 -0.46 -8.81
N ASP A 9 -53.01 0.51 -7.91
CA ASP A 9 -51.81 1.26 -7.53
C ASP A 9 -50.94 0.41 -6.59
N SER A 10 -50.03 -0.42 -7.14
CA SER A 10 -48.82 -0.88 -6.42
C SER A 10 -47.76 -1.64 -7.27
N THR A 11 -47.85 -1.72 -8.60
CA THR A 11 -46.92 -2.55 -9.41
C THR A 11 -45.63 -1.84 -9.84
N GLY A 12 -45.55 -0.50 -9.74
CA GLY A 12 -44.40 0.26 -10.22
C GLY A 12 -43.07 -0.05 -9.52
N GLU A 13 -43.04 -0.13 -8.19
CA GLU A 13 -41.80 -0.32 -7.43
C GLU A 13 -41.21 -1.74 -7.56
N ALA A 14 -42.07 -2.76 -7.70
CA ALA A 14 -41.64 -4.15 -7.83
C ALA A 14 -41.06 -4.42 -9.22
N ASP A 15 -41.66 -3.85 -10.27
CA ASP A 15 -41.19 -3.96 -11.65
C ASP A 15 -39.85 -3.20 -11.84
N GLU A 16 -39.69 -2.05 -11.19
CA GLU A 16 -38.42 -1.30 -11.18
C GLU A 16 -37.30 -2.05 -10.43
N LEU A 17 -37.59 -2.66 -9.28
CA LEU A 17 -36.61 -3.45 -8.55
C LEU A 17 -36.20 -4.70 -9.33
N GLN A 18 -37.16 -5.38 -9.98
CA GLN A 18 -36.84 -6.55 -10.80
C GLN A 18 -35.93 -6.17 -11.97
N ALA A 19 -36.15 -5.03 -12.63
CA ALA A 19 -35.27 -4.55 -13.69
C ALA A 19 -33.83 -4.28 -13.20
N ILE A 20 -33.68 -3.73 -11.98
CA ILE A 20 -32.35 -3.55 -11.35
C ILE A 20 -31.69 -4.89 -11.06
N MET A 21 -32.46 -5.88 -10.58
CA MET A 21 -31.95 -7.23 -10.30
C MET A 21 -31.55 -7.96 -11.59
N ASP A 22 -32.26 -7.72 -12.69
CA ASP A 22 -31.93 -8.30 -14.01
C ASP A 22 -30.61 -7.74 -14.55
N ASP A 23 -30.39 -6.42 -14.50
CA ASP A 23 -29.10 -5.81 -14.87
C ASP A 23 -27.95 -6.32 -13.99
N TYR A 24 -28.20 -6.48 -12.69
CA TYR A 24 -27.24 -7.10 -11.79
C TYR A 24 -26.92 -8.55 -12.19
N ASN A 25 -27.95 -9.33 -12.53
CA ASN A 25 -27.80 -10.72 -12.96
C ASN A 25 -26.95 -10.84 -14.22
N ASP A 26 -27.19 -9.96 -15.20
CA ASP A 26 -26.41 -9.93 -16.44
C ASP A 26 -24.94 -9.56 -16.18
N MET A 27 -24.69 -8.58 -15.29
CA MET A 27 -23.35 -8.15 -14.97
C MET A 27 -22.52 -9.20 -14.22
N TYR A 28 -23.17 -9.98 -13.36
CA TYR A 28 -22.50 -10.87 -12.41
C TYR A 28 -22.75 -12.37 -12.65
N GLY A 29 -23.52 -12.72 -13.67
CA GLY A 29 -23.85 -14.11 -14.02
C GLY A 29 -24.73 -14.80 -12.98
N THR A 30 -25.66 -14.06 -12.36
CA THR A 30 -26.58 -14.57 -11.32
C THR A 30 -28.02 -14.71 -11.85
N SER A 31 -28.95 -15.16 -11.01
CA SER A 31 -30.38 -15.35 -11.39
C SER A 31 -31.31 -15.04 -10.22
N PHE A 32 -31.12 -13.87 -9.63
CA PHE A 32 -31.95 -13.38 -8.55
C PHE A 32 -33.26 -12.78 -9.05
N THR A 33 -34.31 -12.93 -8.26
CA THR A 33 -35.65 -12.42 -8.49
C THR A 33 -36.17 -11.77 -7.22
N THR A 34 -37.19 -10.92 -7.34
CA THR A 34 -37.88 -10.32 -6.19
C THR A 34 -38.39 -11.37 -5.19
N GLU A 35 -38.73 -12.58 -5.64
CA GLU A 35 -39.12 -13.70 -4.78
C GLU A 35 -37.97 -14.25 -3.92
N ASN A 36 -36.72 -14.20 -4.42
CA ASN A 36 -35.52 -14.69 -3.74
C ASN A 36 -34.60 -13.56 -3.23
N PHE A 37 -35.15 -12.37 -2.99
CA PHE A 37 -34.42 -11.15 -2.62
C PHE A 37 -33.38 -11.33 -1.50
N ARG A 38 -33.58 -12.26 -0.56
CA ARG A 38 -32.59 -12.55 0.48
C ARG A 38 -31.25 -13.04 -0.09
N ALA A 39 -31.28 -13.87 -1.13
CA ALA A 39 -30.06 -14.36 -1.78
C ALA A 39 -29.33 -13.22 -2.51
N TYR A 40 -30.08 -12.32 -3.14
CA TYR A 40 -29.54 -11.08 -3.72
C TYR A 40 -28.85 -10.19 -2.67
N TYR A 41 -29.52 -9.97 -1.52
CA TYR A 41 -28.97 -9.21 -0.40
C TYR A 41 -27.65 -9.81 0.12
N ASP A 42 -27.61 -11.14 0.29
CA ASP A 42 -26.42 -11.84 0.77
C ASP A 42 -25.26 -11.77 -0.23
N ASP A 43 -25.54 -11.81 -1.54
CA ASP A 43 -24.53 -11.67 -2.60
C ASP A 43 -23.93 -10.25 -2.64
N ILE A 44 -24.77 -9.21 -2.55
CA ILE A 44 -24.31 -7.81 -2.42
C ILE A 44 -23.42 -7.65 -1.19
N ASN A 45 -23.83 -8.21 -0.04
CA ASN A 45 -23.05 -8.14 1.20
C ASN A 45 -21.65 -8.76 1.01
N LEU A 46 -21.57 -9.89 0.33
CA LEU A 46 -20.32 -10.61 0.08
C LEU A 46 -19.41 -9.84 -0.88
N ARG A 47 -19.96 -9.28 -1.97
CA ARG A 47 -19.20 -8.48 -2.95
C ARG A 47 -18.71 -7.15 -2.37
N MET A 48 -19.55 -6.46 -1.59
CA MET A 48 -19.15 -5.23 -0.89
C MET A 48 -18.04 -5.46 0.14
N LYS A 49 -17.98 -6.63 0.75
CA LYS A 49 -16.89 -7.00 1.68
C LYS A 49 -15.56 -7.30 0.96
N LYS A 50 -15.58 -7.53 -0.36
CA LYS A 50 -14.40 -7.88 -1.18
C LYS A 50 -13.53 -8.97 -0.51
N LYS A 51 -14.18 -10.00 0.05
CA LYS A 51 -13.53 -11.09 0.81
C LYS A 51 -13.04 -12.22 -0.09
N LYS A 52 -13.71 -12.44 -1.22
CA LYS A 52 -13.44 -13.51 -2.17
C LYS A 52 -12.74 -12.93 -3.39
N ALA A 53 -11.52 -13.39 -3.68
CA ALA A 53 -10.70 -12.88 -4.78
C ALA A 53 -11.25 -13.28 -6.16
N ASP A 54 -11.96 -14.39 -6.22
CA ASP A 54 -12.62 -14.96 -7.40
C ASP A 54 -13.96 -14.27 -7.74
N MET A 55 -14.50 -13.45 -6.84
CA MET A 55 -15.75 -12.72 -7.07
C MET A 55 -15.48 -11.31 -7.56
N LYS A 56 -16.12 -10.94 -8.67
CA LYS A 56 -16.16 -9.56 -9.14
C LYS A 56 -16.75 -8.66 -8.04
N PRO A 57 -16.01 -7.64 -7.58
CA PRO A 57 -16.42 -6.80 -6.45
C PRO A 57 -17.54 -5.84 -6.83
N LEU A 58 -18.14 -5.23 -5.80
CA LEU A 58 -19.03 -4.08 -5.91
C LEU A 58 -18.33 -2.87 -5.28
N ASP A 59 -18.27 -1.75 -6.01
CA ASP A 59 -17.52 -0.57 -5.59
C ASP A 59 -18.40 0.51 -4.94
N LEU A 60 -19.63 0.68 -5.45
CA LEU A 60 -20.61 1.62 -4.91
C LEU A 60 -21.96 0.91 -4.71
N CYS A 61 -22.56 1.13 -3.54
CA CYS A 61 -23.88 0.57 -3.20
C CYS A 61 -24.79 1.71 -2.74
N LEU A 62 -25.89 1.92 -3.47
CA LEU A 62 -26.92 2.88 -3.10
C LEU A 62 -27.86 2.24 -2.08
N VAL A 63 -28.02 2.88 -0.93
CA VAL A 63 -28.83 2.34 0.18
C VAL A 63 -29.76 3.40 0.75
N VAL A 64 -30.97 2.98 1.14
CA VAL A 64 -31.93 3.84 1.85
C VAL A 64 -31.82 3.66 3.37
N GLY A 65 -31.69 2.42 3.82
CA GLY A 65 -31.65 2.06 5.25
C GLY A 65 -30.95 0.72 5.53
N MET A 66 -30.91 -0.17 4.54
CA MET A 66 -30.11 -1.38 4.60
C MET A 66 -28.62 -1.05 4.69
N PHE A 67 -27.85 -1.91 5.36
CA PHE A 67 -26.40 -1.78 5.56
C PHE A 67 -25.93 -0.58 6.40
N LEU A 68 -26.82 0.33 6.80
CA LEU A 68 -26.47 1.41 7.75
C LEU A 68 -26.29 0.88 9.18
N THR A 69 -26.86 -0.28 9.48
CA THR A 69 -26.68 -1.01 10.75
C THR A 69 -26.27 -2.46 10.46
N GLY A 70 -25.43 -3.03 11.34
CA GLY A 70 -25.03 -4.44 11.28
C GLY A 70 -24.07 -4.85 10.15
N PHE A 71 -23.92 -4.05 9.09
CA PHE A 71 -22.91 -4.29 8.05
C PHE A 71 -21.51 -3.97 8.57
N ASP A 72 -20.53 -4.80 8.27
CA ASP A 72 -19.17 -4.64 8.76
C ASP A 72 -18.16 -5.04 7.68
N SER A 73 -17.33 -4.09 7.26
CA SER A 73 -16.27 -4.31 6.28
C SER A 73 -15.06 -3.45 6.61
N LYS A 74 -13.91 -4.10 6.86
CA LYS A 74 -12.64 -3.38 7.06
C LYS A 74 -12.21 -2.58 5.83
N LYS A 75 -12.63 -2.99 4.63
CA LYS A 75 -12.25 -2.33 3.36
C LYS A 75 -13.14 -1.12 3.01
N LEU A 76 -14.31 -0.96 3.65
CA LEU A 76 -15.19 0.18 3.38
C LEU A 76 -14.67 1.43 4.09
N ASN A 77 -14.23 2.44 3.32
CA ASN A 77 -13.67 3.69 3.84
C ASN A 77 -14.62 4.88 3.70
N THR A 78 -15.39 4.96 2.62
CA THR A 78 -16.15 6.17 2.29
C THR A 78 -17.65 5.96 2.42
N LEU A 79 -18.36 6.89 3.06
CA LEU A 79 -19.81 6.96 3.11
C LEU A 79 -20.28 8.30 2.54
N TYR A 80 -21.08 8.25 1.48
CA TYR A 80 -21.75 9.40 0.90
C TYR A 80 -23.15 9.53 1.49
N VAL A 81 -23.50 10.70 2.03
CA VAL A 81 -24.74 10.92 2.77
C VAL A 81 -25.54 12.05 2.14
N ASP A 82 -26.64 11.69 1.47
CA ASP A 82 -27.71 12.61 1.08
C ASP A 82 -29.02 12.23 1.80
N LYS A 83 -28.95 12.12 3.13
CA LYS A 83 -30.09 11.74 3.96
C LYS A 83 -30.09 12.57 5.24
N ASN A 84 -31.27 13.02 5.67
CA ASN A 84 -31.43 13.57 7.01
C ASN A 84 -31.32 12.42 8.02
N MET A 85 -30.19 12.34 8.70
CA MET A 85 -29.92 11.36 9.75
C MET A 85 -29.81 12.06 11.10
N GLU A 86 -30.23 11.39 12.17
CA GLU A 86 -30.30 11.98 13.51
C GLU A 86 -29.74 11.02 14.57
N TYR A 87 -29.06 11.59 15.56
CA TYR A 87 -28.59 10.92 16.77
C TYR A 87 -27.88 9.58 16.50
N HIS A 88 -28.41 8.50 17.09
CA HIS A 88 -27.86 7.15 17.02
C HIS A 88 -27.74 6.61 15.59
N GLY A 89 -28.69 6.93 14.71
CA GLY A 89 -28.66 6.46 13.32
C GLY A 89 -27.48 7.04 12.55
N LEU A 90 -27.17 8.32 12.81
CA LEU A 90 -26.03 9.03 12.22
C LEU A 90 -24.70 8.42 12.66
N LEU A 91 -24.49 8.25 13.98
CA LEU A 91 -23.24 7.66 14.48
C LEU A 91 -23.08 6.19 14.09
N GLN A 92 -24.15 5.42 14.04
CA GLN A 92 -24.10 4.03 13.60
C GLN A 92 -23.65 3.94 12.13
N ALA A 93 -24.20 4.78 11.25
CA ALA A 93 -23.80 4.84 9.86
C ALA A 93 -22.34 5.31 9.71
N PHE A 94 -21.93 6.35 10.45
CA PHE A 94 -20.55 6.85 10.39
C PHE A 94 -19.55 5.80 10.90
N SER A 95 -19.92 5.04 11.93
CA SER A 95 -19.10 3.93 12.45
C SER A 95 -18.92 2.76 11.46
N ARG A 96 -19.56 2.79 10.28
CA ARG A 96 -19.33 1.76 9.25
C ARG A 96 -18.00 1.95 8.54
N THR A 97 -17.50 3.18 8.47
CA THR A 97 -16.27 3.53 7.75
C THR A 97 -15.01 3.43 8.61
N ASN A 98 -15.14 3.58 9.93
CA ASN A 98 -14.02 3.68 10.88
C ASN A 98 -13.33 2.35 11.26
N ARG A 99 -13.64 1.25 10.57
CA ARG A 99 -12.97 -0.03 10.81
C ARG A 99 -11.52 0.03 10.36
N VAL A 100 -10.60 -0.04 11.31
CA VAL A 100 -9.16 -0.05 11.05
C VAL A 100 -8.78 -1.29 10.23
N LEU A 101 -8.02 -1.07 9.16
CA LEU A 101 -7.47 -2.14 8.33
C LEU A 101 -5.95 -2.19 8.45
N ASN A 102 -5.28 -1.08 8.19
CA ASN A 102 -3.83 -0.92 8.11
C ASN A 102 -3.45 0.57 8.26
N GLU A 103 -2.17 0.93 8.13
CA GLU A 103 -1.74 2.33 8.28
C GLU A 103 -2.31 3.26 7.21
N LYS A 104 -2.63 2.74 6.02
CA LYS A 104 -3.30 3.51 4.96
C LYS A 104 -4.73 3.91 5.31
N LYS A 105 -5.45 3.09 6.10
CA LYS A 105 -6.85 3.33 6.47
C LYS A 105 -7.02 3.58 7.97
N ARG A 106 -6.62 4.78 8.41
CA ARG A 106 -6.69 5.22 9.81
C ARG A 106 -8.01 5.89 10.21
N PHE A 107 -8.78 6.35 9.24
CA PHE A 107 -10.03 7.09 9.43
C PHE A 107 -11.04 6.64 8.37
N GLY A 108 -12.30 6.93 8.62
CA GLY A 108 -13.37 6.79 7.64
C GLY A 108 -13.71 8.14 7.03
N LYS A 109 -13.87 8.20 5.71
CA LYS A 109 -14.34 9.42 5.02
C LYS A 109 -15.87 9.45 5.02
N VAL A 110 -16.45 10.57 5.45
CA VAL A 110 -17.90 10.80 5.37
C VAL A 110 -18.16 12.10 4.62
N VAL A 111 -18.81 11.98 3.47
CA VAL A 111 -19.13 13.12 2.60
C VAL A 111 -20.62 13.40 2.70
N CYS A 112 -20.98 14.54 3.28
CA CYS A 112 -22.38 14.93 3.47
C CYS A 112 -22.80 15.96 2.42
N PHE A 113 -23.88 15.68 1.69
CA PHE A 113 -24.48 16.62 0.73
C PHE A 113 -25.55 17.52 1.37
N ARG A 114 -25.79 17.35 2.67
CA ARG A 114 -26.66 18.17 3.50
C ARG A 114 -25.88 18.72 4.67
N ASP A 115 -26.31 19.87 5.19
CA ASP A 115 -25.74 20.40 6.44
C ASP A 115 -26.17 19.52 7.62
N LEU A 116 -25.27 18.62 8.01
CA LEU A 116 -25.44 17.72 9.15
C LEU A 116 -24.51 18.08 10.31
N LYS A 117 -23.71 19.15 10.20
CA LYS A 117 -22.63 19.43 11.17
C LYS A 117 -23.15 19.59 12.59
N SER A 118 -24.18 20.41 12.79
CA SER A 118 -24.81 20.59 14.10
C SER A 118 -25.34 19.28 14.69
N LYS A 119 -25.95 18.43 13.85
CA LYS A 119 -26.47 17.11 14.26
C LYS A 119 -25.36 16.13 14.61
N VAL A 120 -24.24 16.17 13.89
CA VAL A 120 -23.04 15.38 14.20
C VAL A 120 -22.49 15.81 15.55
N ASP A 121 -22.29 17.11 15.77
CA ASP A 121 -21.75 17.65 17.03
C ASP A 121 -22.66 17.33 18.22
N GLU A 122 -23.98 17.46 18.06
CA GLU A 122 -24.97 17.07 19.07
C GLU A 122 -24.92 15.58 19.37
N SER A 123 -24.83 14.75 18.32
CA SER A 123 -24.74 13.30 18.47
C SER A 123 -23.46 12.93 19.21
N ILE A 124 -22.31 13.45 18.81
CA ILE A 124 -21.04 13.15 19.47
C ILE A 124 -21.12 13.55 20.95
N LYS A 125 -21.56 14.76 21.29
CA LYS A 125 -21.73 15.21 22.68
C LYS A 125 -22.65 14.30 23.51
N LEU A 126 -23.67 13.71 22.89
CA LEU A 126 -24.60 12.81 23.58
C LEU A 126 -23.98 11.44 23.87
N PHE A 127 -23.02 10.99 23.04
CA PHE A 127 -22.49 9.63 23.07
C PHE A 127 -21.02 9.53 23.49
N SER A 128 -20.27 10.63 23.52
CA SER A 128 -18.94 10.72 24.12
C SER A 128 -19.05 11.24 25.55
N ASN A 129 -18.64 10.43 26.53
CA ASN A 129 -18.51 10.87 27.93
C ASN A 129 -17.35 11.88 28.13
N SER A 130 -16.65 12.23 27.05
CA SER A 130 -15.51 13.13 26.98
C SER A 130 -15.89 14.40 26.22
N ASN A 131 -15.45 15.55 26.74
CA ASN A 131 -15.64 16.88 26.12
C ASN A 131 -14.77 17.13 24.87
N ASN A 132 -14.00 16.14 24.41
CA ASN A 132 -13.04 16.30 23.33
C ASN A 132 -13.63 15.82 22.00
N LEU A 133 -14.35 16.70 21.31
CA LEU A 133 -14.79 16.49 19.93
C LEU A 133 -13.60 16.30 18.96
N GLU A 134 -12.46 16.87 19.30
CA GLU A 134 -11.21 16.85 18.52
C GLU A 134 -10.57 15.45 18.39
N ASP A 135 -10.88 14.54 19.32
CA ASP A 135 -10.40 13.15 19.24
C ASP A 135 -11.25 12.28 18.29
N ILE A 136 -12.48 12.74 17.97
CA ILE A 136 -13.48 11.98 17.20
C ILE A 136 -13.59 12.51 15.76
N VAL A 137 -13.48 13.83 15.59
CA VAL A 137 -13.53 14.49 14.28
C VAL A 137 -12.17 15.13 14.02
N ARG A 138 -11.66 14.95 12.81
CA ARG A 138 -10.38 15.53 12.42
C ARG A 138 -10.41 17.06 12.43
N PRO A 139 -9.28 17.72 12.75
CA PRO A 139 -9.16 19.17 12.67
C PRO A 139 -9.44 19.69 11.25
N PRO A 140 -9.83 20.97 11.09
CA PRO A 140 -9.93 21.59 9.77
C PRO A 140 -8.60 21.55 8.99
N PHE A 141 -8.70 21.58 7.66
CA PHE A 141 -7.54 21.59 6.76
C PHE A 141 -6.49 22.64 7.15
N GLU A 142 -6.91 23.86 7.47
CA GLU A 142 -6.00 24.96 7.84
C GLU A 142 -5.14 24.67 9.07
N ASP A 143 -5.65 23.90 10.03
CA ASP A 143 -4.91 23.58 11.24
C ASP A 143 -3.93 22.43 10.97
N VAL A 144 -4.36 21.41 10.23
CA VAL A 144 -3.49 20.33 9.74
C VAL A 144 -2.36 20.89 8.85
N LYS A 145 -2.69 21.86 7.99
CA LYS A 145 -1.73 22.54 7.12
C LYS A 145 -0.67 23.29 7.92
N LYS A 146 -1.04 24.01 8.98
CA LYS A 146 -0.07 24.68 9.88
C LYS A 146 0.85 23.68 10.57
N GLU A 147 0.30 22.59 11.11
CA GLU A 147 1.11 21.54 11.73
C GLU A 147 2.10 20.93 10.72
N TYR A 148 1.64 20.65 9.50
CA TYR A 148 2.50 20.15 8.42
C TYR A 148 3.61 21.16 8.07
N GLN A 149 3.28 22.44 7.96
CA GLN A 149 4.25 23.51 7.72
C GLN A 149 5.29 23.61 8.85
N GLU A 150 4.88 23.52 10.10
CA GLU A 150 5.77 23.58 11.26
C GLU A 150 6.71 22.37 11.31
N LEU A 151 6.17 21.17 11.09
CA LEU A 151 6.96 19.93 11.01
C LEU A 151 7.98 19.99 9.88
N THR A 152 7.57 20.39 8.68
CA THR A 152 8.46 20.46 7.50
C THR A 152 9.51 21.55 7.66
N LYS A 153 9.16 22.74 8.14
CA LYS A 153 10.14 23.81 8.42
C LYS A 153 11.13 23.41 9.50
N GLY A 154 10.66 22.80 10.59
CA GLY A 154 11.52 22.30 11.67
C GLY A 154 12.48 21.21 11.19
N PHE A 155 12.00 20.31 10.32
CA PHE A 155 12.81 19.29 9.69
C PHE A 155 13.86 19.88 8.75
N LEU A 156 13.48 20.80 7.86
CA LEU A 156 14.41 21.45 6.92
C LEU A 156 15.44 22.34 7.63
N LEU A 157 15.14 22.88 8.81
CA LEU A 157 16.13 23.60 9.61
C LEU A 157 17.26 22.67 10.08
N ARG A 158 16.94 21.40 10.35
CA ARG A 158 17.89 20.39 10.81
C ARG A 158 18.55 19.63 9.66
N TYR A 159 17.80 19.42 8.58
CA TYR A 159 18.21 18.71 7.36
C TYR A 159 17.90 19.61 6.15
N PRO A 160 18.75 20.62 5.85
CA PRO A 160 18.46 21.63 4.81
C PRO A 160 18.32 21.06 3.40
N ASP A 161 19.01 19.96 3.14
CA ASP A 161 19.04 19.30 1.85
C ASP A 161 19.16 17.77 2.01
N PRO A 162 18.74 16.98 1.00
CA PRO A 162 18.85 15.52 1.06
C PRO A 162 20.28 14.99 1.21
N HIS A 163 21.30 15.73 0.77
CA HIS A 163 22.70 15.33 0.97
C HIS A 163 23.14 15.45 2.43
N SER A 164 22.52 16.32 3.23
CA SER A 164 22.78 16.39 4.68
C SER A 164 22.58 15.04 5.38
N VAL A 165 21.68 14.20 4.85
CA VAL A 165 21.39 12.85 5.35
C VAL A 165 22.53 11.87 5.07
N ASP A 166 23.26 12.05 3.96
CA ASP A 166 24.39 11.19 3.59
C ASP A 166 25.56 11.28 4.58
N TYR A 167 25.66 12.42 5.27
CA TYR A 167 26.71 12.64 6.27
C TYR A 167 26.37 12.08 7.66
N LEU A 168 25.17 11.54 7.88
CA LEU A 168 24.78 10.96 9.18
C LEU A 168 25.58 9.68 9.46
N GLN A 169 26.56 9.77 10.36
CA GLN A 169 27.42 8.64 10.72
C GLN A 169 26.86 7.81 11.88
N SER A 170 26.32 8.46 12.92
CA SER A 170 25.88 7.75 14.12
C SER A 170 24.50 7.10 13.95
N GLU A 171 24.29 5.94 14.58
CA GLU A 171 22.97 5.29 14.58
C GLU A 171 21.90 6.19 15.23
N ASN A 172 22.25 6.95 16.26
CA ASN A 172 21.36 7.91 16.91
C ASN A 172 20.95 9.06 15.98
N ASP A 173 21.87 9.57 15.14
CA ASP A 173 21.55 10.60 14.15
C ASP A 173 20.60 10.08 13.06
N LYS A 174 20.82 8.84 12.61
CA LYS A 174 19.93 8.15 11.67
C LYS A 174 18.55 7.92 12.30
N LYS A 175 18.48 7.48 13.56
CA LYS A 175 17.22 7.29 14.31
C LYS A 175 16.44 8.60 14.39
N ARG A 176 17.10 9.72 14.72
CA ARG A 176 16.46 11.04 14.78
C ARG A 176 15.92 11.48 13.42
N PHE A 177 16.68 11.27 12.36
CA PHE A 177 16.21 11.54 11.00
C PHE A 177 14.97 10.70 10.65
N ILE A 178 15.03 9.38 10.91
CA ILE A 178 13.93 8.45 10.62
C ILE A 178 12.67 8.88 11.37
N LEU A 179 12.75 9.16 12.67
CA LEU A 179 11.60 9.56 13.47
C LEU A 179 11.00 10.88 12.95
N ALA A 180 11.84 11.89 12.70
CA ALA A 180 11.39 13.17 12.20
C ALA A 180 10.74 13.08 10.81
N PHE A 181 11.33 12.31 9.88
CA PHE A 181 10.76 12.15 8.54
C PHE A 181 9.52 11.24 8.55
N ARG A 182 9.47 10.22 9.41
CA ARG A 182 8.26 9.39 9.61
C ARG A 182 7.07 10.22 10.05
N ASP A 183 7.29 11.17 10.96
CA ASP A 183 6.21 12.05 11.43
C ASP A 183 5.72 12.96 10.30
N ILE A 184 6.61 13.40 9.39
CA ILE A 184 6.23 14.07 8.14
C ILE A 184 5.45 13.13 7.22
N ILE A 185 5.89 11.88 7.00
CA ILE A 185 5.16 10.90 6.17
C ILE A 185 3.72 10.73 6.68
N LYS A 186 3.55 10.56 8.00
CA LYS A 186 2.23 10.43 8.64
C LYS A 186 1.37 11.67 8.41
N LYS A 187 1.93 12.86 8.58
CA LYS A 187 1.21 14.12 8.39
C LYS A 187 0.94 14.43 6.91
N HIS A 188 1.84 14.02 6.01
CA HIS A 188 1.68 14.13 4.56
C HIS A 188 0.52 13.25 4.07
N ALA A 189 0.46 11.99 4.50
CA ALA A 189 -0.68 11.11 4.23
C ALA A 189 -1.99 11.63 4.83
N GLU A 190 -1.92 12.38 5.94
CA GLU A 190 -3.08 13.03 6.55
C GLU A 190 -3.56 14.25 5.75
N ILE A 191 -2.67 15.12 5.29
CA ILE A 191 -3.09 16.33 4.57
C ILE A 191 -3.65 16.02 3.18
N GLN A 192 -3.16 14.95 2.52
CA GLN A 192 -3.67 14.44 1.23
C GLN A 192 -5.14 13.95 1.27
N ILE A 193 -5.73 13.83 2.45
CA ILE A 193 -7.13 13.40 2.62
C ILE A 193 -8.11 14.46 2.15
N TYR A 194 -7.74 15.73 2.38
CA TYR A 194 -8.59 16.90 2.23
C TYR A 194 -8.68 17.30 0.77
N ASP A 195 -9.89 17.67 0.33
CA ASP A 195 -10.14 18.07 -1.06
C ASP A 195 -9.44 19.41 -1.39
N GLU A 196 -9.14 20.22 -0.37
CA GLU A 196 -8.42 21.49 -0.46
C GLU A 196 -6.89 21.34 -0.63
N PHE A 197 -6.35 20.13 -0.52
CA PHE A 197 -4.92 19.90 -0.67
C PHE A 197 -4.48 19.99 -2.13
N GLU A 198 -3.46 20.81 -2.38
CA GLU A 198 -2.79 20.92 -3.67
C GLU A 198 -1.30 20.62 -3.48
N GLU A 199 -0.78 19.62 -4.19
CA GLU A 199 0.62 19.15 -4.07
C GLU A 199 1.64 20.27 -4.34
N ASP A 200 1.33 21.17 -5.27
CA ASP A 200 2.20 22.27 -5.70
C ASP A 200 2.00 23.57 -4.89
N ALA A 201 1.22 23.53 -3.80
CA ALA A 201 0.96 24.72 -3.00
C ALA A 201 2.27 25.29 -2.42
N PRO A 202 2.63 26.55 -2.73
CA PRO A 202 3.95 27.11 -2.41
C PRO A 202 4.16 27.30 -0.91
N ASP A 203 3.09 27.25 -0.12
CA ASP A 203 3.11 27.47 1.32
C ASP A 203 3.14 26.19 2.15
N LEU A 204 3.21 24.99 1.56
CA LEU A 204 3.27 23.72 2.31
C LEU A 204 4.52 23.53 3.18
N GLY A 205 5.56 24.36 2.99
CA GLY A 205 6.79 24.36 3.78
C GLY A 205 7.90 23.47 3.19
N MET A 206 7.55 22.37 2.53
CA MET A 206 8.44 21.54 1.74
C MET A 206 7.79 21.23 0.39
N THR A 207 8.56 21.29 -0.69
CA THR A 207 8.05 20.94 -2.02
C THR A 207 7.90 19.43 -2.19
N GLU A 208 7.04 18.99 -3.10
CA GLU A 208 6.86 17.57 -3.40
C GLU A 208 8.16 16.91 -3.85
N GLN A 209 8.97 17.62 -4.65
CA GLN A 209 10.28 17.15 -5.05
C GLN A 209 11.22 16.92 -3.84
N GLN A 210 11.25 17.86 -2.89
CA GLN A 210 12.04 17.69 -1.66
C GLN A 210 11.53 16.50 -0.83
N PHE A 211 10.20 16.35 -0.67
CA PHE A 211 9.61 15.20 0.02
C PHE A 211 10.07 13.89 -0.61
N MET A 212 10.00 13.79 -1.95
CA MET A 212 10.44 12.61 -2.70
C MET A 212 11.93 12.32 -2.57
N ASP A 213 12.78 13.35 -2.53
CA ASP A 213 14.22 13.18 -2.36
C ASP A 213 14.56 12.68 -0.95
N PHE A 214 13.95 13.26 0.10
CA PHE A 214 14.12 12.77 1.47
C PHE A 214 13.53 11.37 1.68
N ARG A 215 12.40 11.07 1.04
CA ARG A 215 11.81 9.74 1.00
C ARG A 215 12.77 8.72 0.42
N SER A 216 13.50 9.07 -0.63
CA SER A 216 14.52 8.16 -1.17
C SER A 216 15.64 7.87 -0.15
N LYS A 217 16.12 8.90 0.57
CA LYS A 217 17.12 8.73 1.64
C LYS A 217 16.60 7.91 2.81
N TYR A 218 15.33 8.10 3.16
CA TYR A 218 14.66 7.31 4.19
C TYR A 218 14.65 5.82 3.86
N LEU A 219 14.32 5.47 2.62
CA LEU A 219 14.33 4.09 2.13
C LEU A 219 15.75 3.51 2.04
N ASP A 220 16.76 4.28 1.64
CA ASP A 220 18.18 3.84 1.66
C ASP A 220 18.63 3.40 3.06
N ILE A 221 18.24 4.20 4.06
CA ILE A 221 18.53 3.90 5.46
C ILE A 221 17.80 2.62 5.89
N TYR A 222 16.52 2.49 5.56
CA TYR A 222 15.75 1.27 5.83
C TYR A 222 16.40 0.01 5.23
N GLU A 223 16.82 0.04 3.96
CA GLU A 223 17.46 -1.13 3.33
C GLU A 223 18.77 -1.52 4.01
N THR A 224 19.55 -0.53 4.43
CA THR A 224 20.79 -0.76 5.18
C THR A 224 20.52 -1.47 6.52
N PHE A 225 19.38 -1.20 7.16
CA PHE A 225 18.96 -1.88 8.39
C PHE A 225 18.29 -3.23 8.14
N ALA A 226 17.42 -3.34 7.13
CA ALA A 226 16.79 -4.60 6.74
C ALA A 226 17.84 -5.65 6.34
N ALA A 227 18.93 -5.24 5.68
CA ALA A 227 20.06 -6.11 5.35
C ALA A 227 20.83 -6.63 6.59
N LYS A 228 20.66 -6.05 7.78
CA LYS A 228 21.27 -6.51 9.04
C LYS A 228 20.43 -7.56 9.78
N GLY A 229 19.28 -7.98 9.24
CA GLY A 229 18.55 -9.17 9.71
C GLY A 229 17.65 -8.99 10.94
N THR A 230 17.21 -7.77 11.26
CA THR A 230 16.13 -7.59 12.24
C THR A 230 14.79 -7.84 11.56
N GLU A 231 14.20 -9.01 11.84
CA GLU A 231 12.79 -9.30 11.54
C GLU A 231 11.94 -8.21 12.20
N GLN A 232 11.15 -7.49 11.41
CA GLN A 232 10.08 -6.66 11.96
C GLN A 232 8.99 -7.57 12.53
N PRO A 233 8.39 -7.23 13.69
CA PRO A 233 7.14 -7.85 14.09
C PRO A 233 6.06 -7.43 13.09
N THR A 234 5.71 -8.34 12.17
CA THR A 234 4.50 -8.22 11.36
C THR A 234 3.31 -8.36 12.30
N GLY A 235 2.76 -7.23 12.74
CA GLY A 235 1.52 -7.22 13.51
C GLY A 235 1.40 -5.97 14.35
N TYR A 236 0.38 -5.16 14.04
CA TYR A 236 -0.22 -4.23 14.99
C TYR A 236 -0.49 -4.97 16.31
N GLN A 237 0.33 -4.72 17.33
CA GLN A 237 -0.03 -4.98 18.72
C GLN A 237 -0.50 -3.65 19.29
N MET A 238 -1.77 -3.61 19.69
CA MET A 238 -2.35 -2.48 20.39
C MET A 238 -1.59 -2.28 21.71
N PRO A 239 -1.18 -1.05 22.07
CA PRO A 239 -0.96 -0.74 23.48
C PRO A 239 -2.32 -0.86 24.19
N GLU A 240 -2.40 -1.68 25.24
CA GLU A 240 -3.57 -1.71 26.10
C GLU A 240 -3.76 -0.34 26.77
N ASP A 241 -5.01 0.11 26.83
CA ASP A 241 -5.44 1.41 27.35
C ASP A 241 -4.92 1.68 28.78
N GLU A 242 -4.05 2.69 28.95
CA GLU A 242 -4.04 3.50 30.16
C GLU A 242 -3.97 4.99 29.82
N PRO A 243 -4.81 5.84 30.43
CA PRO A 243 -4.80 7.27 30.19
C PRO A 243 -3.72 7.92 31.08
N THR A 244 -2.56 8.26 30.51
CA THR A 244 -1.59 9.12 31.20
C THR A 244 -1.42 10.46 30.52
N MET A 245 -1.56 11.49 31.35
CA MET A 245 -1.53 12.91 31.08
C MET A 245 -0.22 13.34 30.42
N VAL A 246 -0.34 14.33 29.53
CA VAL A 246 0.74 15.06 28.88
C VAL A 246 1.76 15.54 29.92
N GLY A 247 2.97 14.99 29.85
CA GLY A 247 4.17 15.55 30.46
C GLY A 247 5.26 15.59 29.38
N GLU A 248 5.80 16.78 29.13
CA GLU A 248 6.96 16.98 28.25
C GLU A 248 8.09 15.99 28.63
N PRO A 249 8.72 15.29 27.67
CA PRO A 249 9.91 14.53 27.98
C PRO A 249 11.07 15.52 28.17
N GLY A 250 11.59 15.57 29.39
CA GLY A 250 12.88 16.16 29.68
C GLY A 250 13.97 15.52 28.82
N LEU A 251 14.83 16.36 28.26
CA LEU A 251 16.12 15.97 27.71
C LEU A 251 16.92 15.34 28.85
N ASP A 252 17.28 14.05 28.71
CA ASP A 252 18.33 13.30 29.41
C ASP A 252 17.83 11.95 29.96
N GLU A 253 17.54 10.98 29.08
CA GLU A 253 17.70 9.56 29.42
C GLU A 253 18.39 8.82 28.27
N ASP A 254 19.44 8.10 28.65
CA ASP A 254 20.37 7.34 27.81
C ASP A 254 19.66 6.11 27.22
N ASP A 255 18.84 6.34 26.20
CA ASP A 255 17.99 5.31 25.63
C ASP A 255 18.77 4.49 24.59
N THR A 256 19.45 3.46 25.10
CA THR A 256 20.11 2.39 24.33
C THR A 256 19.13 1.45 23.62
N THR A 257 17.96 1.97 23.20
CA THR A 257 17.02 1.28 22.33
C THR A 257 17.51 1.37 20.88
N GLY A 258 18.00 0.24 20.35
CA GLY A 258 18.48 0.14 18.97
C GLY A 258 17.41 0.47 17.93
N LEU A 259 17.80 0.62 16.65
CA LEU A 259 16.86 0.92 15.55
C LEU A 259 15.92 -0.24 15.18
N GLY A 260 16.05 -1.40 15.82
CA GLY A 260 15.18 -2.56 15.58
C GLY A 260 13.72 -2.32 15.97
N ASP A 261 13.46 -1.40 16.90
CA ASP A 261 12.11 -1.10 17.40
C ASP A 261 11.43 0.07 16.68
N VAL A 262 12.07 0.61 15.63
CA VAL A 262 11.51 1.75 14.89
C VAL A 262 10.59 1.25 13.80
N ASP A 263 9.31 1.59 13.91
CA ASP A 263 8.35 1.44 12.81
C ASP A 263 8.64 2.46 11.70
N PHE A 264 8.90 1.95 10.49
CA PHE A 264 9.25 2.73 9.31
C PHE A 264 8.03 3.22 8.50
N CYS A 265 6.82 2.81 8.87
CA CYS A 265 5.58 3.19 8.18
C CYS A 265 5.63 3.06 6.64
N LEU A 266 6.25 1.98 6.15
CA LEU A 266 6.45 1.75 4.71
C LEU A 266 5.13 1.66 3.96
N GLU A 267 4.07 1.23 4.65
CA GLU A 267 2.72 1.19 4.10
C GLU A 267 2.25 2.54 3.58
N LEU A 268 2.57 3.64 4.28
CA LEU A 268 2.20 4.99 3.87
C LEU A 268 3.00 5.52 2.67
N LEU A 269 4.12 4.87 2.37
CA LEU A 269 4.95 5.23 1.23
C LEU A 269 4.51 4.51 -0.06
N HIS A 270 3.82 3.37 0.02
CA HIS A 270 3.40 2.64 -1.18
C HIS A 270 2.40 3.43 -2.03
N SER A 271 2.75 3.68 -3.29
CA SER A 271 1.83 4.25 -4.27
C SER A 271 0.94 3.16 -4.85
N ASP A 272 -0.37 3.26 -4.67
CA ASP A 272 -1.32 2.32 -5.28
C ASP A 272 -1.41 2.47 -6.81
N ILE A 273 -0.80 3.52 -7.39
CA ILE A 273 -0.79 3.80 -8.82
C ILE A 273 0.38 3.10 -9.52
N ILE A 274 1.52 3.00 -8.85
CA ILE A 274 2.76 2.52 -9.47
C ILE A 274 2.86 1.01 -9.28
N ASN A 275 2.31 0.25 -10.23
CA ASN A 275 2.40 -1.21 -10.28
C ASN A 275 3.21 -1.69 -11.51
N VAL A 276 3.43 -3.00 -11.61
CA VAL A 276 4.19 -3.59 -12.73
C VAL A 276 3.58 -3.25 -14.09
N ALA A 277 2.25 -3.26 -14.21
CA ALA A 277 1.56 -2.92 -15.45
C ALA A 277 1.81 -1.47 -15.87
N TYR A 278 1.74 -0.53 -14.93
CA TYR A 278 2.07 0.88 -15.17
C TYR A 278 3.53 1.07 -15.59
N ILE A 279 4.47 0.40 -14.93
CA ILE A 279 5.89 0.45 -15.33
C ILE A 279 6.10 -0.13 -16.72
N LEU A 280 5.43 -1.24 -17.07
CA LEU A 280 5.47 -1.82 -18.40
C LEU A 280 4.90 -0.88 -19.46
N GLU A 281 3.84 -0.14 -19.14
CA GLU A 281 3.27 0.89 -20.02
C GLU A 281 4.28 2.02 -20.28
N LEU A 282 4.92 2.54 -19.22
CA LEU A 282 5.97 3.55 -19.37
C LEU A 282 7.15 3.06 -20.21
N ILE A 283 7.53 1.78 -20.06
CA ILE A 283 8.60 1.16 -20.87
C ILE A 283 8.14 1.01 -22.32
N ALA A 284 6.91 0.57 -22.57
CA ALA A 284 6.35 0.43 -23.92
C ALA A 284 6.35 1.78 -24.67
N ASP A 285 6.16 2.88 -23.95
CA ASP A 285 6.17 4.23 -24.49
C ASP A 285 7.56 4.79 -24.82
N LEU A 286 8.64 4.14 -24.38
CA LEU A 286 10.00 4.56 -24.73
C LEU A 286 10.24 4.53 -26.24
N ASP A 287 11.09 5.43 -26.71
CA ASP A 287 11.66 5.43 -28.05
C ASP A 287 13.19 5.50 -27.92
N PRO A 288 13.93 4.41 -28.19
CA PRO A 288 15.39 4.38 -28.04
C PRO A 288 16.13 5.27 -29.06
N TYR A 289 15.43 5.83 -30.04
CA TYR A 289 15.98 6.76 -31.02
C TYR A 289 15.69 8.23 -30.71
N SER A 290 14.87 8.51 -29.69
CA SER A 290 14.54 9.88 -29.31
C SER A 290 15.68 10.55 -28.52
N GLY A 291 15.79 11.88 -28.65
CA GLY A 291 16.80 12.65 -27.93
C GLY A 291 16.58 12.72 -26.42
N ASP A 292 15.36 12.45 -25.95
CA ASP A 292 14.94 12.45 -24.54
C ASP A 292 14.95 11.04 -23.91
N TYR A 293 15.40 10.01 -24.64
CA TYR A 293 15.37 8.61 -24.19
C TYR A 293 16.03 8.41 -22.80
N GLU A 294 17.26 8.91 -22.63
CA GLU A 294 18.00 8.75 -21.37
C GLU A 294 17.29 9.43 -20.19
N GLU A 295 16.64 10.56 -20.44
CA GLU A 295 15.86 11.29 -19.43
C GLU A 295 14.60 10.51 -19.04
N ARG A 296 13.85 9.99 -20.02
CA ARG A 296 12.67 9.15 -19.78
C ARG A 296 13.02 7.86 -19.06
N ARG A 297 14.08 7.17 -19.50
CA ARG A 297 14.59 5.95 -18.87
C ARG A 297 14.93 6.22 -17.41
N LYS A 298 15.66 7.31 -17.14
CA LYS A 298 15.99 7.71 -15.77
C LYS A 298 14.74 8.02 -14.95
N SER A 299 13.76 8.72 -15.54
CA SER A 299 12.49 9.03 -14.88
C SER A 299 11.71 7.77 -14.45
N ILE A 300 11.68 6.72 -15.28
CA ILE A 300 11.06 5.43 -14.93
C ILE A 300 11.75 4.81 -13.71
N ILE A 301 13.08 4.77 -13.72
CA ILE A 301 13.85 4.20 -12.60
C ILE A 301 13.69 5.04 -11.34
N ASP A 302 13.74 6.36 -11.44
CA ASP A 302 13.54 7.27 -10.31
C ASP A 302 12.14 7.10 -9.71
N THR A 303 11.12 6.85 -10.54
CA THR A 303 9.75 6.55 -10.11
C THR A 303 9.68 5.25 -9.30
N MET A 304 10.35 4.19 -9.77
CA MET A 304 10.42 2.92 -9.04
C MET A 304 11.21 3.02 -7.74
N ILE A 305 12.30 3.78 -7.72
CA ILE A 305 13.14 3.96 -6.53
C ILE A 305 12.38 4.72 -5.43
N LYS A 306 11.52 5.66 -5.82
CA LYS A 306 10.65 6.38 -4.90
C LYS A 306 9.65 5.42 -4.24
N ASP A 307 9.12 4.42 -4.95
CA ASP A 307 8.20 3.43 -4.38
C ASP A 307 8.89 2.39 -3.49
N ALA A 308 8.38 2.18 -2.27
CA ALA A 308 9.02 1.31 -1.28
C ALA A 308 9.02 -0.18 -1.68
N GLU A 309 8.07 -0.63 -2.49
CA GLU A 309 7.97 -2.02 -2.96
C GLU A 309 8.86 -2.24 -4.19
N LEU A 310 8.78 -1.32 -5.15
CA LEU A 310 9.46 -1.42 -6.43
C LEU A 310 10.94 -1.05 -6.37
N ARG A 311 11.41 -0.36 -5.32
CA ARG A 311 12.82 0.02 -5.17
C ARG A 311 13.78 -1.16 -5.32
N SER A 312 13.47 -2.28 -4.66
CA SER A 312 14.30 -3.50 -4.75
C SER A 312 14.32 -4.14 -6.15
N LYS A 313 13.28 -3.86 -6.95
CA LYS A 313 13.09 -4.33 -8.34
C LYS A 313 13.66 -3.34 -9.38
N ALA A 314 13.92 -2.09 -9.01
CA ALA A 314 14.37 -1.03 -9.92
C ALA A 314 15.64 -1.41 -10.69
N LYS A 315 16.62 -2.05 -10.03
CA LYS A 315 17.84 -2.52 -10.67
C LYS A 315 17.56 -3.62 -11.72
N LEU A 316 16.58 -4.48 -11.46
CA LEU A 316 16.20 -5.53 -12.40
C LEU A 316 15.55 -4.95 -13.65
N ILE A 317 14.67 -3.94 -13.48
CA ILE A 317 14.07 -3.20 -14.61
C ILE A 317 15.12 -2.40 -15.38
N ASP A 318 16.05 -1.73 -14.70
CA ASP A 318 17.14 -1.01 -15.36
C ASP A 318 17.94 -1.94 -16.29
N GLY A 319 18.24 -3.16 -15.82
CA GLY A 319 18.90 -4.19 -16.61
C GLY A 319 18.03 -4.75 -17.74
N PHE A 320 16.72 -4.93 -17.49
CA PHE A 320 15.76 -5.35 -18.50
C PHE A 320 15.69 -4.35 -19.66
N ILE A 321 15.55 -3.06 -19.36
CA ILE A 321 15.52 -1.98 -20.36
C ILE A 321 16.80 -2.00 -21.19
N ARG A 322 17.98 -2.11 -20.56
CA ARG A 322 19.26 -2.20 -21.31
C ARG A 322 19.26 -3.34 -22.30
N LYS A 323 18.93 -4.55 -21.84
CA LYS A 323 19.03 -5.74 -22.68
C LYS A 323 17.93 -5.83 -23.75
N ASN A 324 16.74 -5.32 -23.46
CA ASN A 324 15.56 -5.52 -24.30
C ASN A 324 15.13 -4.30 -25.11
N VAL A 325 15.63 -3.11 -24.73
CA VAL A 325 15.40 -1.83 -25.42
C VAL A 325 16.72 -1.32 -26.00
N ASP A 326 17.78 -1.16 -25.19
CA ASP A 326 19.05 -0.57 -25.68
C ASP A 326 19.81 -1.47 -26.65
N ASP A 327 19.91 -2.77 -26.33
CA ASP A 327 20.66 -3.76 -27.11
C ASP A 327 19.84 -4.33 -28.29
N ASP A 328 18.52 -4.15 -28.29
CA ASP A 328 17.59 -4.72 -29.29
C ASP A 328 16.57 -3.67 -29.81
N ARG A 329 17.07 -2.46 -30.09
CA ARG A 329 16.27 -1.27 -30.46
C ARG A 329 15.32 -1.50 -31.63
N ASP A 330 15.82 -2.16 -32.68
CA ASP A 330 15.06 -2.41 -33.91
C ASP A 330 13.90 -3.38 -33.67
N SER A 331 14.14 -4.48 -32.96
CA SER A 331 13.08 -5.45 -32.63
C SER A 331 12.07 -4.84 -31.67
N PHE A 332 12.53 -4.03 -30.71
CA PHE A 332 11.65 -3.31 -29.78
C PHE A 332 10.69 -2.37 -30.54
N MET A 333 11.20 -1.52 -31.42
CA MET A 333 10.38 -0.58 -32.20
C MET A 333 9.45 -1.27 -33.21
N ALA A 334 9.91 -2.35 -33.85
CA ALA A 334 9.09 -3.13 -34.78
C ALA A 334 7.91 -3.83 -34.09
N ARG A 335 8.07 -4.23 -32.82
CA ARG A 335 7.03 -4.92 -32.04
C ARG A 335 6.07 -3.95 -31.36
N LYS A 336 6.53 -2.76 -30.97
CA LYS A 336 5.67 -1.66 -30.48
C LYS A 336 4.53 -1.31 -31.44
N GLN A 337 4.75 -1.46 -32.75
CA GLN A 337 3.75 -1.19 -33.78
C GLN A 337 2.66 -2.30 -33.90
N LYS A 338 2.81 -3.43 -33.20
CA LYS A 338 1.80 -4.49 -33.17
C LYS A 338 0.80 -4.22 -32.04
N ALA A 339 -0.45 -4.63 -32.24
CA ALA A 339 -1.55 -4.42 -31.29
C ALA A 339 -1.40 -5.14 -29.93
N ASP A 340 -0.36 -5.96 -29.75
CA ASP A 340 -0.11 -6.82 -28.58
C ASP A 340 1.20 -6.46 -27.84
N GLY A 341 1.67 -5.21 -28.00
CA GLY A 341 2.98 -4.78 -27.50
C GLY A 341 3.16 -4.89 -25.99
N THR A 342 2.09 -4.78 -25.20
CA THR A 342 2.14 -4.90 -23.73
C THR A 342 2.27 -6.36 -23.27
N SER A 343 1.58 -7.30 -23.92
CA SER A 343 1.68 -8.73 -23.58
C SER A 343 3.06 -9.32 -23.96
N ASP A 344 3.65 -8.91 -25.10
CA ASP A 344 5.02 -9.31 -25.49
C ASP A 344 6.05 -8.79 -24.47
N LEU A 345 5.88 -7.57 -23.98
CA LEU A 345 6.79 -6.98 -23.00
C LEU A 345 6.73 -7.70 -21.65
N GLU A 346 5.53 -8.06 -21.21
CA GLU A 346 5.32 -8.83 -19.98
C GLU A 346 5.96 -10.22 -20.06
N GLU A 347 5.75 -10.95 -21.17
CA GLU A 347 6.38 -12.26 -21.39
C GLU A 347 7.92 -12.17 -21.37
N ARG A 348 8.48 -11.14 -22.02
CA ARG A 348 9.93 -10.88 -22.05
C ARG A 348 10.47 -10.53 -20.67
N LEU A 349 9.73 -9.73 -19.90
CA LEU A 349 10.11 -9.40 -18.53
C LEU A 349 10.12 -10.66 -17.67
N ASN A 350 9.08 -11.49 -17.74
CA ASN A 350 9.02 -12.77 -17.02
C ASN A 350 10.20 -13.70 -17.38
N ASN A 351 10.50 -13.84 -18.68
CA ASN A 351 11.65 -14.63 -19.15
C ASN A 351 12.99 -14.06 -18.66
N TYR A 352 13.12 -12.74 -18.64
CA TYR A 352 14.30 -12.05 -18.13
C TYR A 352 14.47 -12.25 -16.62
N ILE A 353 13.40 -12.11 -15.84
CA ILE A 353 13.35 -12.35 -14.39
C ILE A 353 13.80 -13.78 -14.08
N VAL A 354 13.25 -14.78 -14.78
CA VAL A 354 13.63 -16.19 -14.58
C VAL A 354 15.12 -16.41 -14.88
N THR A 355 15.63 -15.81 -15.95
CA THR A 355 17.04 -15.91 -16.33
C THR A 355 17.95 -15.28 -15.27
N GLU A 356 17.64 -14.07 -14.83
CA GLU A 356 18.43 -13.35 -13.82
C GLU A 356 18.33 -14.00 -12.44
N ARG A 357 17.17 -14.57 -12.08
CA ARG A 357 17.00 -15.39 -10.87
C ARG A 357 17.94 -16.59 -10.89
N ASN A 358 17.97 -17.32 -12.00
CA ASN A 358 18.88 -18.46 -12.18
C ASN A 358 20.36 -18.02 -12.13
N ASN A 359 20.70 -16.87 -12.72
CA ASN A 359 22.05 -16.31 -12.66
C ASN A 359 22.45 -15.96 -11.22
N ALA A 360 21.55 -15.34 -10.44
CA ALA A 360 21.79 -15.02 -9.03
C ALA A 360 21.96 -16.27 -8.17
N VAL A 361 21.15 -17.31 -8.41
CA VAL A 361 21.29 -18.61 -7.73
C VAL A 361 22.61 -19.28 -8.07
N ASN A 362 23.01 -19.30 -9.35
CA ASN A 362 24.28 -19.87 -9.77
C ASN A 362 25.49 -19.11 -9.19
N ALA A 363 25.39 -17.77 -9.09
CA ALA A 363 26.42 -16.95 -8.45
C ALA A 363 26.53 -17.28 -6.96
N LEU A 364 25.40 -17.38 -6.24
CA LEU A 364 25.38 -17.77 -4.82
C LEU A 364 25.93 -19.18 -4.62
N ALA A 365 25.54 -20.13 -5.47
CA ALA A 365 26.06 -21.50 -5.47
C ALA A 365 27.58 -21.52 -5.59
N LYS A 366 28.14 -20.73 -6.53
CA LYS A 366 29.58 -20.64 -6.74
C LYS A 366 30.33 -19.97 -5.58
N GLU A 367 29.76 -18.91 -5.01
CA GLU A 367 30.37 -18.19 -3.87
C GLU A 367 30.40 -19.04 -2.60
N GLU A 368 29.35 -19.85 -2.38
CA GLU A 368 29.21 -20.70 -1.20
C GLU A 368 29.73 -22.13 -1.45
N ASP A 369 30.21 -22.40 -2.66
CA ASP A 369 30.69 -23.70 -3.12
C ASP A 369 29.65 -24.81 -2.88
N LEU A 370 28.39 -24.51 -3.21
CA LEU A 370 27.24 -25.40 -3.13
C LEU A 370 26.79 -25.80 -4.54
N ASP A 371 26.10 -26.93 -4.64
CA ASP A 371 25.44 -27.32 -5.87
C ASP A 371 24.21 -26.44 -6.11
N ALA A 372 24.09 -25.88 -7.32
CA ALA A 372 22.94 -25.03 -7.67
C ALA A 372 21.61 -25.79 -7.57
N SER A 373 21.59 -27.11 -7.73
CA SER A 373 20.39 -27.93 -7.55
C SER A 373 19.80 -27.85 -6.14
N VAL A 374 20.64 -27.71 -5.11
CA VAL A 374 20.18 -27.55 -3.72
C VAL A 374 19.46 -26.23 -3.53
N LEU A 375 20.03 -25.14 -4.05
CA LEU A 375 19.43 -23.82 -3.95
C LEU A 375 18.14 -23.71 -4.79
N ASN A 376 18.13 -24.32 -5.99
CA ASN A 376 16.92 -24.40 -6.81
C ASN A 376 15.84 -25.25 -6.14
N HIS A 377 16.20 -26.35 -5.46
CA HIS A 377 15.25 -27.15 -4.70
C HIS A 377 14.65 -26.34 -3.54
N TYR A 378 15.47 -25.61 -2.80
CA TYR A 378 14.99 -24.70 -1.75
C TYR A 378 13.98 -23.68 -2.29
N LEU A 379 14.29 -23.02 -3.42
CA LEU A 379 13.40 -22.03 -4.01
C LEU A 379 12.10 -22.67 -4.52
N SER A 380 12.16 -23.86 -5.12
CA SER A 380 10.96 -24.58 -5.56
C SER A 380 10.04 -24.97 -4.41
N GLU A 381 10.60 -25.42 -3.28
CA GLU A 381 9.82 -25.73 -2.08
C GLU A 381 9.24 -24.46 -1.46
N TYR A 382 9.98 -23.36 -1.49
CA TYR A 382 9.48 -22.06 -1.05
C TYR A 382 8.31 -21.59 -1.94
N ASP A 383 8.46 -21.65 -3.27
CA ASP A 383 7.41 -21.26 -4.23
C ASP A 383 6.13 -22.08 -4.00
N TYR A 384 6.24 -23.37 -3.65
CA TYR A 384 5.10 -24.26 -3.39
C TYR A 384 4.48 -24.09 -1.99
N LEU A 385 5.30 -24.06 -0.93
CA LEU A 385 4.84 -24.06 0.47
C LEU A 385 4.66 -22.67 1.06
N GLN A 386 5.19 -21.64 0.39
CA GLN A 386 5.28 -20.26 0.88
C GLN A 386 5.91 -20.17 2.28
N LYS A 387 6.84 -21.09 2.57
CA LYS A 387 7.48 -21.24 3.87
C LYS A 387 8.94 -21.60 3.70
N GLU A 388 9.80 -20.97 4.50
CA GLU A 388 11.23 -21.29 4.51
C GLU A 388 11.48 -22.71 5.01
N GLN A 389 12.43 -23.39 4.36
CA GLN A 389 12.88 -24.75 4.71
C GLN A 389 14.40 -24.75 4.93
N PRO A 390 14.89 -24.18 6.06
CA PRO A 390 16.33 -24.12 6.34
C PRO A 390 17.00 -25.50 6.38
N GLU A 391 16.23 -26.56 6.61
CA GLU A 391 16.69 -27.94 6.67
C GLU A 391 17.41 -28.38 5.39
N ILE A 392 16.93 -27.92 4.22
CA ILE A 392 17.51 -28.22 2.90
C ILE A 392 18.96 -27.72 2.83
N ILE A 393 19.18 -26.47 3.26
CA ILE A 393 20.51 -25.86 3.28
C ILE A 393 21.39 -26.47 4.38
N GLN A 394 20.80 -26.78 5.55
CA GLN A 394 21.52 -27.43 6.64
C GLN A 394 22.07 -28.80 6.24
N GLU A 395 21.30 -29.60 5.50
CA GLU A 395 21.73 -30.91 5.03
C GLU A 395 22.88 -30.81 4.02
N ALA A 396 22.79 -29.88 3.06
CA ALA A 396 23.90 -29.62 2.14
C ALA A 396 25.18 -29.16 2.86
N LEU A 397 25.04 -28.35 3.92
CA LEU A 397 26.17 -27.92 4.76
C LEU A 397 26.71 -29.04 5.66
N LYS A 398 25.97 -30.12 5.95
CA LYS A 398 26.50 -31.27 6.69
C LYS A 398 27.64 -31.95 5.93
N GLY A 399 27.53 -32.03 4.60
CA GLY A 399 28.54 -32.59 3.70
C GLY A 399 29.87 -31.85 3.68
N LYS A 400 29.90 -30.57 4.09
CA LYS A 400 31.14 -29.80 4.28
C LYS A 400 31.73 -30.07 5.67
N HIS A 401 33.02 -30.40 5.73
CA HIS A 401 33.80 -30.59 6.97
C HIS A 401 34.08 -29.26 7.72
N LEU A 402 33.05 -28.43 7.90
CA LEU A 402 33.10 -27.15 8.62
C LEU A 402 32.77 -27.37 10.10
N GLY A 403 33.44 -26.63 10.99
CA GLY A 403 33.10 -26.59 12.42
C GLY A 403 31.72 -25.97 12.67
N LEU A 404 31.08 -26.32 13.79
CA LEU A 404 29.69 -25.91 14.15
C LEU A 404 29.42 -24.40 14.01
N ILE A 405 30.36 -23.56 14.46
CA ILE A 405 30.24 -22.09 14.40
C ILE A 405 30.29 -21.59 12.95
N LYS A 406 31.17 -22.16 12.12
CA LYS A 406 31.28 -21.79 10.70
C LYS A 406 30.03 -22.22 9.92
N LYS A 407 29.46 -23.39 10.24
CA LYS A 407 28.21 -23.88 9.64
C LYS A 407 27.04 -22.94 9.94
N ARG A 408 26.87 -22.50 11.20
CA ARG A 408 25.82 -21.55 11.55
C ARG A 408 25.95 -20.20 10.83
N LYS A 409 27.16 -19.66 10.73
CA LYS A 409 27.40 -18.40 9.99
C LYS A 409 27.14 -18.55 8.49
N ALA A 410 27.56 -19.66 7.89
CA ALA A 410 27.29 -19.94 6.48
C ALA A 410 25.79 -20.08 6.22
N LEU A 411 25.08 -20.83 7.06
CA LEU A 411 23.62 -20.99 6.97
C LEU A 411 22.91 -19.64 7.01
N ALA A 412 23.20 -18.80 8.01
CA ALA A 412 22.58 -17.47 8.13
C ALA A 412 22.82 -16.64 6.86
N ARG A 413 24.07 -16.56 6.40
CA ARG A 413 24.43 -15.82 5.19
C ARG A 413 23.75 -16.33 3.92
N ILE A 414 23.64 -17.65 3.74
CA ILE A 414 22.95 -18.26 2.60
C ILE A 414 21.45 -17.95 2.67
N MET A 415 20.84 -18.07 3.85
CA MET A 415 19.43 -17.75 4.05
C MET A 415 19.14 -16.27 3.77
N ASP A 416 19.96 -15.35 4.26
CA ASP A 416 19.81 -13.92 4.00
C ASP A 416 19.89 -13.60 2.50
N ARG A 417 20.85 -14.24 1.80
CA ARG A 417 20.98 -14.12 0.33
C ARG A 417 19.76 -14.70 -0.39
N LEU A 418 19.24 -15.86 0.03
CA LEU A 418 18.06 -16.49 -0.55
C LEU A 418 16.80 -15.63 -0.32
N ARG A 419 16.61 -15.09 0.90
CA ARG A 419 15.54 -14.12 1.21
C ARG A 419 15.62 -12.90 0.29
N SER A 420 16.83 -12.37 0.06
CA SER A 420 17.05 -11.26 -0.87
C SER A 420 16.72 -11.61 -2.32
N ILE A 421 17.12 -12.81 -2.80
CA ILE A 421 16.76 -13.30 -4.14
C ILE A 421 15.24 -13.40 -4.26
N ILE A 422 14.56 -14.04 -3.31
CA ILE A 422 13.10 -14.16 -3.31
C ILE A 422 12.44 -12.78 -3.38
N LYS A 423 12.88 -11.83 -2.55
CA LYS A 423 12.32 -10.47 -2.52
C LYS A 423 12.45 -9.73 -3.87
N VAL A 424 13.59 -9.84 -4.54
CA VAL A 424 13.86 -9.14 -5.81
C VAL A 424 13.16 -9.80 -7.00
N PHE A 425 13.04 -11.13 -6.98
CA PHE A 425 12.52 -11.92 -8.09
C PHE A 425 11.08 -12.42 -7.88
N ASN A 426 10.40 -12.03 -6.79
CA ASN A 426 8.97 -12.21 -6.65
C ASN A 426 8.21 -11.04 -7.29
N TRP A 427 7.49 -11.33 -8.37
CA TRP A 427 6.82 -10.35 -9.23
C TRP A 427 5.30 -10.51 -9.27
N GLU A 428 4.76 -11.42 -8.46
CA GLU A 428 3.31 -11.59 -8.26
C GLU A 428 2.72 -10.57 -7.28
#